data_AF-A0A397CY03-F1
#
_entry.id   AF-A0A397CY03-F1
#
_cell.length_a   1.000
_cell.length_b   1.000
_cell.length_c   1.000
_cell.angle_alpha   90.00
_cell.angle_beta   90.00
_cell.angle_gamma   90.00
#
_symmetry.space_group_name_H-M   'P 1'
#
loop_
_entity.id
_entity.type
_entity.pdbx_description
1 polymer ?
#
loop_
_entity_poly.entity_id
_entity_poly.type
_entity_poly.pdbx_seq_one_letter_code
_entity_poly.pdbx_strand_id
1 'polypeptide(L)'
;LSVPRELLRQLLAEVVEQTYNSMSVDTDESTSDTLAIVSSDQIPFDVDDTDAFRAALYDVCAGLCEDIVRNGEGAHHVMRVVVTGAADEMQAKGVGIPTLAASSWRDVEKELVQHMKKAQLTETTRGGVDHTSRDYPPHDHMVEIQVDLGLGNATAKVLGIDLTHEYVAINADYRS
;
A
#
# COMPACT_ATOMS: atom_id res chain seq x y z
N LEU A 1 -24.23 -2.00 16.10
CA LEU A 1 -24.52 -3.43 15.95
C LEU A 1 -24.01 -4.16 17.19
N SER A 2 -24.80 -4.98 17.85
CA SER A 2 -24.47 -5.77 19.04
C SER A 2 -23.53 -6.94 18.71
N VAL A 3 -22.43 -6.66 18.00
CA VAL A 3 -21.44 -7.65 17.60
C VAL A 3 -20.66 -8.09 18.84
N PRO A 4 -20.54 -9.41 19.12
CA PRO A 4 -19.76 -9.90 20.25
C PRO A 4 -18.32 -9.37 20.21
N ARG A 5 -17.79 -8.98 21.38
CA ARG A 5 -16.43 -8.41 21.50
C ARG A 5 -15.35 -9.29 20.87
N GLU A 6 -15.43 -10.60 21.08
CA GLU A 6 -14.45 -11.54 20.53
C GLU A 6 -14.52 -11.61 19.01
N LEU A 7 -15.73 -11.55 18.44
CA LEU A 7 -15.93 -11.49 16.99
C LEU A 7 -15.43 -10.16 16.42
N LEU A 8 -15.73 -9.02 17.05
CA LEU A 8 -15.18 -7.72 16.64
C LEU A 8 -13.65 -7.72 16.64
N ARG A 9 -13.02 -8.26 17.70
CA ARG A 9 -11.56 -8.33 17.79
C ARG A 9 -10.98 -9.20 16.68
N GLN A 10 -11.60 -10.34 16.40
CA GLN A 10 -11.17 -11.23 15.33
C GLN A 10 -11.28 -10.56 13.96
N LEU A 11 -12.45 -10.00 13.63
CA LEU A 11 -12.69 -9.37 12.33
C LEU A 11 -11.78 -8.15 12.12
N LEU A 12 -11.55 -7.35 13.18
CA LEU A 12 -10.62 -6.23 13.11
C LEU A 12 -9.20 -6.71 12.81
N ALA A 13 -8.72 -7.77 13.48
CA ALA A 13 -7.38 -8.31 13.21
C ALA A 13 -7.24 -8.80 11.77
N GLU A 14 -8.23 -9.54 11.25
CA GLU A 14 -8.24 -10.01 9.86
C GLU A 14 -8.22 -8.87 8.83
N VAL A 15 -8.96 -7.79 9.10
CA VAL A 15 -9.02 -6.61 8.22
C VAL A 15 -7.74 -5.79 8.30
N VAL A 16 -7.18 -5.58 9.50
CA VAL A 16 -5.92 -4.85 9.72
C VAL A 16 -4.78 -5.48 8.94
N GLU A 17 -4.69 -6.82 8.93
CA GLU A 17 -3.69 -7.54 8.16
C GLU A 17 -3.72 -7.18 6.66
N GLN A 18 -4.92 -7.00 6.10
CA GLN A 18 -5.11 -6.74 4.67
C GLN A 18 -5.14 -5.25 4.30
N THR A 19 -5.08 -4.35 5.31
CA THR A 19 -5.21 -2.90 5.13
C THR A 19 -4.00 -2.17 5.71
N TYR A 20 -4.03 -1.82 7.00
CA TYR A 20 -2.97 -1.06 7.66
C TYR A 20 -1.61 -1.77 7.63
N ASN A 21 -1.58 -3.10 7.82
CA ASN A 21 -0.33 -3.89 7.73
C ASN A 21 0.07 -4.20 6.26
N SER A 22 -0.62 -3.59 5.30
CA SER A 22 -0.36 -3.69 3.87
C SER A 22 -0.15 -2.32 3.24
N MET A 23 0.35 -1.35 4.00
CA MET A 23 0.76 -0.04 3.48
C MET A 23 2.07 0.44 4.12
N SER A 24 2.80 1.30 3.42
CA SER A 24 4.00 1.96 3.94
C SER A 24 4.22 3.31 3.25
N VAL A 25 4.52 4.34 4.03
CA VAL A 25 4.83 5.68 3.52
C VAL A 25 6.35 5.82 3.34
N ASP A 26 7.11 5.60 4.40
CA ASP A 26 8.55 5.84 4.48
C ASP A 26 9.35 4.66 5.09
N THR A 27 8.66 3.58 5.43
CA THR A 27 9.19 2.34 6.04
C THR A 27 9.52 2.41 7.53
N ASP A 28 9.33 3.57 8.16
CA ASP A 28 9.51 3.73 9.60
C ASP A 28 8.19 3.40 10.34
N GLU A 29 8.22 2.42 11.23
CA GLU A 29 7.05 2.03 12.03
C GLU A 29 6.93 2.91 13.28
N SER A 30 5.79 3.57 13.43
CA SER A 30 5.51 4.46 14.56
C SER A 30 5.38 3.68 15.87
N THR A 31 5.96 4.22 16.94
CA THR A 31 5.90 3.60 18.29
C THR A 31 4.52 3.70 18.96
N SER A 32 3.57 4.40 18.33
CA SER A 32 2.29 4.78 18.93
C SER A 32 1.07 4.33 18.12
N ASP A 33 1.25 3.54 17.06
CA ASP A 33 0.15 3.14 16.18
C ASP A 33 -0.90 2.35 16.95
N THR A 34 -2.15 2.81 16.85
CA THR A 34 -3.29 2.25 17.59
C THR A 34 -4.55 2.34 16.76
N LEU A 35 -5.23 1.21 16.57
CA LEU A 35 -6.56 1.15 15.96
C LEU A 35 -7.56 0.62 16.99
N ALA A 36 -8.72 1.27 17.08
CA ALA A 36 -9.79 0.86 17.97
C ALA A 36 -11.12 0.78 17.20
N ILE A 37 -11.88 -0.29 17.46
CA ILE A 37 -13.27 -0.44 17.00
C ILE A 37 -14.19 -0.46 18.20
N VAL A 38 -15.32 0.24 18.09
CA VAL A 38 -16.31 0.35 19.16
C VAL A 38 -17.69 -0.01 18.61
N SER A 39 -18.44 -0.80 19.37
CA SER A 39 -19.85 -1.05 19.11
C SER A 39 -20.72 -0.27 20.10
N SER A 40 -21.79 0.34 19.58
CA SER A 40 -22.80 1.05 20.37
C SER A 40 -23.84 0.13 21.02
N ASP A 41 -23.88 -1.15 20.63
CA ASP A 41 -24.84 -2.15 21.11
C ASP A 41 -26.34 -1.79 20.90
N GLN A 42 -26.64 -0.82 20.02
CA GLN A 42 -28.01 -0.31 19.82
C GLN A 42 -28.88 -1.11 18.83
N ILE A 43 -28.27 -1.93 17.98
CA ILE A 43 -28.95 -2.65 16.91
C ILE A 43 -28.48 -4.11 17.01
N PRO A 44 -29.38 -5.11 17.14
CA PRO A 44 -28.99 -6.51 17.17
C PRO A 44 -28.10 -6.89 15.98
N PHE A 45 -27.14 -7.77 16.22
CA PHE A 45 -26.29 -8.32 15.17
C PHE A 45 -26.75 -9.75 14.87
N ASP A 46 -26.98 -10.05 13.60
CA ASP A 46 -27.19 -11.41 13.13
C ASP A 46 -25.84 -12.05 12.78
N VAL A 47 -25.61 -13.28 13.25
CA VAL A 47 -24.37 -14.00 12.96
C VAL A 47 -24.25 -14.34 11.47
N ASP A 48 -25.38 -14.48 10.78
CA ASP A 48 -25.41 -14.73 9.35
C ASP A 48 -24.91 -13.51 8.54
N ASP A 49 -24.91 -12.31 9.14
CA ASP A 49 -24.37 -11.08 8.54
C ASP A 49 -22.85 -10.90 8.74
N THR A 50 -22.16 -11.89 9.32
CA THR A 50 -20.71 -11.78 9.64
C THR A 50 -19.86 -11.43 8.43
N ASP A 51 -20.08 -12.08 7.29
CA ASP A 51 -19.30 -11.83 6.08
C ASP A 51 -19.60 -10.45 5.49
N ALA A 52 -20.87 -10.02 5.53
CA ALA A 52 -21.27 -8.67 5.09
C ALA A 52 -20.65 -7.59 5.98
N PHE A 53 -20.63 -7.81 7.30
CA PHE A 53 -19.97 -6.91 8.24
C PHE A 53 -18.45 -6.87 8.04
N ARG A 54 -17.80 -8.03 7.80
CA ARG A 54 -16.36 -8.09 7.49
C ARG A 54 -16.04 -7.29 6.22
N ALA A 55 -16.83 -7.46 5.16
CA ALA A 55 -16.63 -6.72 3.91
C ALA A 55 -16.80 -5.21 4.11
N ALA A 56 -17.84 -4.77 4.82
CA ALA A 56 -18.05 -3.36 5.11
C ALA A 56 -16.94 -2.77 5.99
N LEU A 57 -16.44 -3.53 6.97
CA LEU A 57 -15.30 -3.13 7.79
C LEU A 57 -14.03 -3.00 6.95
N TYR A 58 -13.79 -3.96 6.05
CA TYR A 58 -12.70 -3.90 5.08
C TYR A 58 -12.77 -2.65 4.21
N ASP A 59 -13.92 -2.35 3.62
CA ASP A 59 -14.10 -1.20 2.74
C ASP A 59 -13.78 0.12 3.46
N VAL A 60 -14.25 0.27 4.71
CA VAL A 60 -13.94 1.44 5.53
C VAL A 60 -12.45 1.53 5.84
N CYS A 61 -11.82 0.45 6.30
CA CYS A 61 -10.39 0.45 6.63
C CYS A 61 -9.52 0.67 5.39
N ALA A 62 -9.86 0.04 4.25
CA ALA A 62 -9.15 0.21 3.00
C ALA A 62 -9.25 1.66 2.49
N GLY A 63 -10.44 2.27 2.58
CA GLY A 63 -10.63 3.69 2.26
C GLY A 63 -9.78 4.61 3.12
N LEU A 64 -9.75 4.38 4.44
CA LEU A 64 -8.89 5.14 5.36
C LEU A 64 -7.40 4.95 5.06
N CYS A 65 -6.96 3.74 4.72
CA CYS A 65 -5.58 3.50 4.30
C CYS A 65 -5.24 4.26 3.02
N GLU A 66 -6.13 4.27 2.02
CA GLU A 66 -5.96 5.06 0.80
C GLU A 66 -5.89 6.57 1.11
N ASP A 67 -6.70 7.07 2.04
CA ASP A 67 -6.62 8.46 2.50
C ASP A 67 -5.30 8.76 3.21
N ILE A 68 -4.79 7.87 4.07
CA ILE A 68 -3.50 8.05 4.75
C ILE A 68 -2.37 8.16 3.73
N VAL A 69 -2.26 7.24 2.77
CA VAL A 69 -1.19 7.29 1.77
C VAL A 69 -1.32 8.49 0.84
N ARG A 70 -2.54 8.91 0.48
CA ARG A 70 -2.75 10.14 -0.32
C ARG A 70 -2.30 11.41 0.41
N ASN A 71 -2.31 11.40 1.73
CA ASN A 71 -1.86 12.50 2.58
C ASN A 71 -0.47 12.25 3.18
N GLY A 72 0.28 11.26 2.67
CA GLY A 72 1.66 11.01 3.09
C GLY A 72 2.54 12.24 2.87
N GLU A 73 3.56 12.41 3.71
CA GLU A 73 4.41 13.60 3.66
C GLU A 73 5.06 13.76 2.29
N GLY A 74 4.77 14.87 1.60
CA GLY A 74 5.30 15.13 0.27
C GLY A 74 4.80 14.18 -0.84
N ALA A 75 3.75 13.39 -0.61
CA ALA A 75 3.22 12.45 -1.60
C ALA A 75 2.60 13.19 -2.80
N HIS A 76 3.03 12.85 -4.02
CA HIS A 76 2.40 13.33 -5.27
C HIS A 76 1.65 12.21 -5.99
N HIS A 77 2.06 10.96 -5.77
CA HIS A 77 1.43 9.77 -6.34
C HIS A 77 1.33 8.65 -5.31
N VAL A 78 0.22 7.92 -5.36
CA VAL A 78 0.06 6.65 -4.64
C VAL A 78 0.52 5.50 -5.52
N MET A 79 1.33 4.61 -4.97
CA MET A 79 1.75 3.37 -5.60
C MET A 79 0.92 2.21 -5.04
N ARG A 80 0.36 1.39 -5.94
CA ARG A 80 -0.37 0.17 -5.60
C ARG A 80 0.37 -1.01 -6.21
N VAL A 81 0.99 -1.83 -5.37
CA VAL A 81 1.67 -3.06 -5.80
C VAL A 81 0.71 -4.23 -5.59
N VAL A 82 0.38 -4.94 -6.66
CA VAL A 82 -0.41 -6.17 -6.63
C VAL A 82 0.53 -7.34 -6.92
N VAL A 83 0.78 -8.16 -5.91
CA VAL A 83 1.61 -9.37 -6.02
C VAL A 83 0.71 -10.59 -6.14
N THR A 84 0.85 -11.36 -7.22
CA THR A 84 0.16 -12.63 -7.45
C THR A 84 1.15 -13.78 -7.52
N GLY A 85 0.63 -15.01 -7.51
CA GLY A 85 1.45 -16.18 -7.74
C GLY A 85 2.41 -16.51 -6.59
N ALA A 86 2.20 -15.99 -5.38
CA ALA A 86 3.06 -16.29 -4.24
C ALA A 86 2.73 -17.66 -3.62
N ALA A 87 3.70 -18.26 -2.92
CA ALA A 87 3.53 -19.50 -2.16
C ALA A 87 2.56 -19.30 -0.98
N ASP A 88 2.65 -18.16 -0.30
CA ASP A 88 1.78 -17.73 0.79
C ASP A 88 1.65 -16.20 0.85
N GLU A 89 0.72 -15.70 1.67
CA GLU A 89 0.44 -14.27 1.80
C GLU A 89 1.61 -13.48 2.43
N MET A 90 2.38 -14.12 3.32
CA MET A 90 3.56 -13.52 3.94
C MET A 90 4.63 -13.22 2.88
N GLN A 91 4.85 -14.16 1.94
CA GLN A 91 5.71 -13.94 0.80
C GLN A 91 5.15 -12.85 -0.13
N ALA A 92 3.84 -12.84 -0.40
CA ALA A 92 3.23 -11.83 -1.27
C ALA A 92 3.43 -10.41 -0.71
N LYS A 93 3.13 -10.19 0.58
CA LYS A 93 3.36 -8.91 1.27
C LYS A 93 4.85 -8.59 1.40
N GLY A 94 5.67 -9.59 1.71
CA GLY A 94 7.12 -9.47 1.85
C GLY A 94 7.85 -9.15 0.54
N VAL A 95 7.22 -9.34 -0.62
CA VAL A 95 7.72 -8.82 -1.90
C VAL A 95 7.15 -7.42 -2.17
N GLY A 96 5.88 -7.18 -1.84
CA GLY A 96 5.24 -5.88 -2.05
C GLY A 96 5.88 -4.74 -1.24
N ILE A 97 6.13 -4.92 0.06
CA ILE A 97 6.69 -3.87 0.93
C ILE A 97 8.13 -3.48 0.51
N PRO A 98 9.07 -4.41 0.25
CA PRO A 98 10.39 -4.06 -0.27
C PRO A 98 10.39 -3.52 -1.71
N THR A 99 9.35 -3.81 -2.50
CA THR A 99 9.16 -3.13 -3.79
C THR A 99 8.90 -1.63 -3.59
N LEU A 100 8.31 -1.24 -2.45
CA LEU A 100 8.12 0.16 -2.03
C LEU A 100 9.34 0.72 -1.28
N ALA A 101 10.05 -0.15 -0.54
CA ALA A 101 11.20 0.17 0.30
C ALA A 101 12.52 -0.28 -0.37
N ALA A 102 13.06 0.52 -1.28
CA ALA A 102 14.29 0.16 -1.99
C ALA A 102 15.52 0.10 -1.05
N SER A 103 15.78 -1.05 -0.41
CA SER A 103 17.06 -1.41 0.22
C SER A 103 17.12 -2.90 0.62
N SER A 104 17.26 -3.81 -0.35
CA SER A 104 17.97 -5.12 -0.26
C SER A 104 17.41 -6.21 -1.19
N TRP A 105 17.34 -5.97 -2.51
CA TRP A 105 16.95 -7.01 -3.47
C TRP A 105 17.60 -6.82 -4.85
N ARG A 106 18.93 -6.77 -4.92
CA ARG A 106 19.69 -6.39 -6.13
C ARG A 106 19.28 -7.09 -7.43
N ASP A 107 18.79 -8.33 -7.37
CA ASP A 107 18.41 -9.07 -8.57
C ASP A 107 16.97 -8.81 -9.00
N VAL A 108 16.02 -8.71 -8.05
CA VAL A 108 14.65 -8.25 -8.34
C VAL A 108 14.65 -6.78 -8.77
N GLU A 109 15.46 -5.95 -8.12
CA GLU A 109 15.70 -4.56 -8.48
C GLU A 109 16.26 -4.45 -9.90
N LYS A 110 17.24 -5.27 -10.30
CA LYS A 110 17.74 -5.28 -11.69
C LYS A 110 16.65 -5.63 -12.69
N GLU A 111 15.86 -6.67 -12.42
CA GLU A 111 14.79 -7.10 -13.31
C GLU A 111 13.67 -6.04 -13.39
N LEU A 112 13.28 -5.46 -12.25
CA LEU A 112 12.31 -4.38 -12.18
C LEU A 112 12.83 -3.11 -12.87
N VAL A 113 14.07 -2.70 -12.61
CA VAL A 113 14.71 -1.56 -13.30
C VAL A 113 14.81 -1.83 -14.80
N GLN A 114 15.12 -3.05 -15.24
CA GLN A 114 15.09 -3.39 -16.66
C GLN A 114 13.67 -3.34 -17.24
N HIS A 115 12.67 -3.84 -16.51
CA HIS A 115 11.28 -3.77 -16.90
C HIS A 115 10.81 -2.31 -16.99
N MET A 116 11.07 -1.51 -15.97
CA MET A 116 10.78 -0.07 -15.94
C MET A 116 11.57 0.70 -17.00
N LYS A 117 12.79 0.30 -17.35
CA LYS A 117 13.54 0.85 -18.50
C LYS A 117 12.94 0.45 -19.85
N LYS A 118 12.35 -0.73 -19.97
CA LYS A 118 11.61 -1.15 -21.17
C LYS A 118 10.24 -0.49 -21.26
N ALA A 119 9.62 -0.19 -20.12
CA ALA A 119 8.39 0.57 -19.98
C ALA A 119 8.63 2.09 -19.92
N GLN A 120 9.90 2.54 -19.89
CA GLN A 120 10.27 3.95 -19.79
C GLN A 120 9.85 4.67 -21.07
N LEU A 121 8.96 5.64 -20.91
CA LEU A 121 8.45 6.46 -22.00
C LEU A 121 9.37 7.65 -22.32
N THR A 122 10.52 7.79 -21.67
CA THR A 122 11.54 8.82 -21.92
C THR A 122 12.95 8.28 -21.66
N GLU A 123 13.89 8.53 -22.57
CA GLU A 123 15.31 8.19 -22.37
C GLU A 123 16.01 9.22 -21.48
N THR A 124 16.86 8.75 -20.58
CA THR A 124 17.71 9.62 -19.76
C THR A 124 18.88 10.11 -20.61
N THR A 125 18.93 11.41 -20.93
CA THR A 125 20.09 11.99 -21.62
C THR A 125 21.06 12.63 -20.63
N ARG A 126 22.33 12.81 -21.05
CA ARG A 126 23.43 13.33 -20.23
C ARG A 126 23.22 14.76 -19.66
N GLY A 127 22.09 15.41 -19.96
CA GLY A 127 21.78 16.78 -19.53
C GLY A 127 20.42 16.96 -18.85
N GLY A 128 19.72 15.89 -18.49
CA GLY A 128 18.38 15.93 -17.89
C GLY A 128 17.35 15.11 -18.65
N VAL A 129 16.11 15.17 -18.18
CA VAL A 129 14.95 14.52 -18.81
C VAL A 129 14.27 15.56 -19.70
N ASP A 130 14.12 15.28 -21.00
CA ASP A 130 13.37 16.15 -21.90
C ASP A 130 11.86 15.89 -21.73
N HIS A 131 11.22 16.75 -20.93
CA HIS A 131 9.79 16.67 -20.59
C HIS A 131 8.88 17.29 -21.66
N THR A 132 9.43 17.92 -22.71
CA THR A 132 8.67 18.84 -23.58
C THR A 132 8.01 18.16 -24.78
N SER A 133 8.18 16.86 -24.95
CA SER A 133 7.84 16.16 -26.21
C SER A 133 6.70 15.15 -26.12
N ARG A 134 6.05 14.92 -24.96
CA ARG A 134 4.99 13.92 -24.84
C ARG A 134 3.82 14.37 -23.98
N ASP A 135 2.61 14.23 -24.54
CA ASP A 135 1.37 14.22 -23.79
C ASP A 135 1.28 12.92 -22.99
N TYR A 136 1.20 13.06 -21.67
CA TYR A 136 0.93 11.95 -20.77
C TYR A 136 -0.58 11.72 -20.72
N PRO A 137 -1.07 10.47 -20.73
CA PRO A 137 -2.46 10.23 -20.42
C PRO A 137 -2.74 10.76 -19.00
N PRO A 138 -3.88 11.44 -18.77
CA PRO A 138 -4.26 11.86 -17.44
C PRO A 138 -4.35 10.62 -16.54
N HIS A 139 -3.50 10.57 -15.52
CA HIS A 139 -3.49 9.52 -14.51
C HIS A 139 -3.93 10.10 -13.16
N ASP A 140 -4.69 9.32 -12.41
CA ASP A 140 -5.39 9.75 -11.18
C ASP A 140 -4.45 9.85 -9.95
N HIS A 141 -3.24 10.37 -10.15
CA HIS A 141 -2.17 10.39 -9.14
C HIS A 141 -1.95 9.02 -8.48
N MET A 142 -2.19 7.94 -9.25
CA MET A 142 -2.06 6.56 -8.81
C MET A 142 -1.34 5.73 -9.88
N VAL A 143 -0.35 4.99 -9.43
CA VAL A 143 0.44 4.05 -10.24
C VAL A 143 0.16 2.64 -9.74
N GLU A 144 -0.28 1.76 -10.63
CA GLU A 144 -0.44 0.33 -10.33
C GLU A 144 0.74 -0.48 -10.88
N ILE A 145 1.31 -1.36 -10.05
CA ILE A 145 2.41 -2.25 -10.36
C ILE A 145 1.93 -3.67 -10.12
N GLN A 146 1.96 -4.52 -11.15
CA GLN A 146 1.60 -5.94 -11.04
C GLN A 146 2.85 -6.82 -11.07
N VAL A 147 2.96 -7.75 -10.12
CA VAL A 147 4.08 -8.68 -9.99
C VAL A 147 3.53 -10.09 -9.84
N ASP A 148 3.85 -11.00 -10.76
CA ASP A 148 3.50 -12.41 -10.64
C ASP A 148 4.74 -13.25 -10.30
N LEU A 149 4.68 -14.03 -9.22
CA LEU A 149 5.81 -14.85 -8.76
C LEU A 149 5.79 -16.26 -9.36
N GLY A 150 4.65 -16.78 -9.80
CA GLY A 150 4.52 -18.12 -10.38
C GLY A 150 4.86 -19.29 -9.43
N LEU A 151 4.87 -19.07 -8.11
CA LEU A 151 5.23 -20.02 -7.06
C LEU A 151 4.00 -20.64 -6.34
N GLY A 152 2.80 -20.09 -6.53
CA GLY A 152 1.58 -20.54 -5.87
C GLY A 152 0.36 -19.73 -6.29
N ASN A 153 -0.64 -19.63 -5.41
CA ASN A 153 -1.91 -18.95 -5.68
C ASN A 153 -2.18 -17.77 -4.74
N ALA A 154 -1.26 -17.46 -3.82
CA ALA A 154 -1.45 -16.37 -2.89
C ALA A 154 -1.28 -15.01 -3.59
N THR A 155 -2.06 -14.03 -3.12
CA THR A 155 -2.09 -12.66 -3.66
C THR A 155 -2.06 -11.67 -2.50
N ALA A 156 -1.39 -10.54 -2.69
CA ALA A 156 -1.46 -9.40 -1.77
C ALA A 156 -1.48 -8.07 -2.54
N LYS A 157 -2.15 -7.07 -1.97
CA LYS A 157 -2.10 -5.67 -2.40
C LYS A 157 -1.34 -4.89 -1.34
N VAL A 158 -0.37 -4.10 -1.76
CA VAL A 158 0.39 -3.20 -0.86
C VAL A 158 0.30 -1.77 -1.40
N LEU A 159 0.08 -0.81 -0.52
CA LEU A 159 0.04 0.62 -0.84
C LEU A 159 1.31 1.34 -0.39
N GLY A 160 1.75 2.33 -1.16
CA GLY A 160 2.78 3.28 -0.75
C GLY A 160 2.72 4.58 -1.53
N ILE A 161 3.77 5.39 -1.42
CA ILE A 161 3.86 6.69 -2.09
C ILE A 161 5.17 6.85 -2.84
N ASP A 162 5.27 7.88 -3.68
CA ASP A 162 6.54 8.31 -4.27
C ASP A 162 7.45 9.02 -3.27
N LEU A 163 8.77 8.92 -3.52
CA LEU A 163 9.77 9.69 -2.79
C LEU A 163 10.02 11.01 -3.52
N THR A 164 9.60 12.12 -2.91
CA THR A 164 9.71 13.45 -3.51
C THR A 164 10.75 14.32 -2.81
N HIS A 165 11.11 15.43 -3.45
CA HIS A 165 11.94 16.46 -2.81
C HIS A 165 11.24 17.09 -1.60
N GLU A 166 9.91 17.22 -1.63
CA GLU A 166 9.12 17.77 -0.52
C GLU A 166 9.19 16.87 0.72
N TYR A 167 9.12 15.55 0.56
CA TYR A 167 9.34 14.61 1.66
C TYR A 167 10.69 14.86 2.36
N VAL A 168 11.77 15.00 1.57
CA VAL A 168 13.11 15.27 2.10
C VAL A 168 13.16 16.63 2.80
N ALA A 169 12.54 17.67 2.23
CA ALA A 169 12.54 19.00 2.84
C ALA A 169 11.78 19.03 4.17
N ILE A 170 10.58 18.42 4.21
CA ILE A 170 9.77 18.28 5.44
C ILE A 170 10.59 17.59 6.52
N ASN A 171 11.26 16.49 6.17
CA ASN A 171 11.96 15.68 7.16
C ASN A 171 13.36 16.18 7.55
N ALA A 172 14.05 16.92 6.67
CA ALA A 172 15.35 17.50 6.94
C ALA A 172 15.28 18.79 7.78
N ASP A 173 14.16 19.50 7.72
CA ASP A 173 13.94 20.74 8.48
C ASP A 173 13.47 20.49 9.93
N TYR A 174 13.17 19.24 10.32
CA TYR A 174 13.05 18.86 11.72
C TYR A 174 14.41 19.03 12.41
N ARG A 175 14.64 20.19 13.01
CA ARG A 175 15.77 20.38 13.92
C ARG A 175 15.52 19.56 15.18
N SER A 176 16.37 18.56 15.40
CA SER A 176 16.56 17.85 16.68
C SER A 176 16.93 18.79 17.82
#